data_AF-A0AB34JRZ1-F1
#
_entry.id   AF-A0AB34JRZ1-F1
#
_cell.length_a   1.000
_cell.length_b   1.000
_cell.length_c   1.000
_cell.angle_alpha   90.00
_cell.angle_beta   90.00
_cell.angle_gamma   90.00
#
_symmetry.space_group_name_H-M   'P 1'
#
loop_
_entity.id
_entity.type
_entity.pdbx_description
1 polymer ?
#
loop_
_entity_poly.entity_id
_entity_poly.type
_entity_poly.pdbx_seq_one_letter_code
_entity_poly.pdbx_strand_id
1 'polypeptide(L)'
;MASEDEELALQDEEARRYTSFASPRPRMPAPPSSLHEAAGSAMLLAARSAAQLSAKSPAVHHPTHPVGERDVRNKATIDAEVSTFLGHGGELAAVEFVFVENVLPDFFLVPRWLCGGWGVGFGHAAVAYRRPDGSRILVNITRGTGEIGEGEMVEFWEAPFDYIYGVRGSRGKGGVFARSFCIIRMHKWDAHAIAAIDNYMLSMMHSFQADARTVSWHHCGKCINLGSWILPFRVRPSGNCSDWVSRALFLAGLLRRPHTFPKAALADMVEEFILNQPKDAPLAEVVYVRQAEAGRRERKWQKSAVWRSLVAPLYWFKTCIYWDLEPFANAVVDVVDDAESGGLRAVVRAGRARRPRYMRFPIVREHHAIATLIACGVWISPLGYPREETPALAAWLARILLALAFLIVNAVLY
;
A
#
# COMPACT_ATOMS: atom_id res chain seq x y z
N MET A 1 -23.60 -3.18 41.84
CA MET A 1 -22.64 -4.28 42.05
C MET A 1 -23.44 -5.55 41.86
N ALA A 2 -23.24 -6.24 40.74
CA ALA A 2 -23.86 -7.54 40.53
C ALA A 2 -23.34 -8.50 41.62
N SER A 3 -24.22 -9.34 42.16
CA SER A 3 -23.82 -10.31 43.19
C SER A 3 -22.90 -11.35 42.57
N GLU A 4 -21.94 -11.89 43.34
CA GLU A 4 -20.99 -12.92 42.87
C GLU A 4 -21.69 -14.12 42.20
N ASP A 5 -22.93 -14.43 42.60
CA ASP A 5 -23.76 -15.47 42.00
C ASP A 5 -24.18 -15.16 40.53
N GLU A 6 -24.31 -13.89 40.18
CA GLU A 6 -24.66 -13.44 38.82
C GLU A 6 -23.45 -13.50 37.89
N GLU A 7 -22.26 -13.25 38.43
CA GLU A 7 -20.98 -13.36 37.71
C GLU A 7 -20.62 -14.84 37.45
N LEU A 8 -20.88 -15.73 38.42
CA LEU A 8 -20.74 -17.18 38.25
C LEU A 8 -21.73 -17.76 37.24
N ALA A 9 -22.98 -17.27 37.22
CA ALA A 9 -23.97 -17.71 36.24
C ALA A 9 -23.59 -17.30 34.81
N LEU A 10 -23.02 -16.10 34.63
CA LEU A 10 -22.53 -15.61 33.34
C LEU A 10 -21.31 -16.41 32.85
N GLN A 11 -20.37 -16.74 33.74
CA GLN A 11 -19.21 -17.57 33.40
C GLN A 11 -19.61 -19.01 33.00
N ASP A 12 -20.61 -19.59 33.67
CA ASP A 12 -21.09 -20.93 33.35
C ASP A 12 -21.89 -20.96 32.04
N GLU A 13 -22.63 -19.90 31.71
CA GLU A 13 -23.28 -19.74 30.41
C GLU A 13 -22.24 -19.54 29.27
N GLU A 14 -21.17 -18.80 29.53
CA GLU A 14 -20.08 -18.59 28.58
C GLU A 14 -19.28 -19.90 28.32
N ALA A 15 -19.03 -20.70 29.36
CA ALA A 15 -18.41 -22.03 29.23
C ALA A 15 -19.28 -23.01 28.42
N ARG A 16 -20.61 -22.94 28.55
CA ARG A 16 -21.56 -23.73 27.73
C ARG A 16 -21.60 -23.28 26.27
N ARG A 17 -21.40 -21.99 25.99
CA ARG A 17 -21.24 -21.49 24.60
C ARG A 17 -19.95 -21.96 23.95
N TYR A 18 -18.87 -22.14 24.72
CA TYR A 18 -17.60 -22.65 24.19
C TYR A 18 -17.58 -24.16 23.92
N THR A 19 -18.39 -24.95 24.65
CA THR A 19 -18.41 -26.42 24.50
C THR A 19 -19.36 -26.92 23.41
N SER A 20 -20.27 -26.09 22.89
CA SER A 20 -21.22 -26.49 21.84
C SER A 20 -20.66 -26.44 20.40
N PHE A 21 -19.41 -25.98 20.19
CA PHE A 21 -18.77 -25.92 18.87
C PHE A 21 -17.98 -27.17 18.47
N ALA A 22 -18.06 -28.27 19.23
CA ALA A 22 -17.55 -29.57 18.80
C ALA A 22 -18.49 -30.22 17.76
N SER A 23 -18.68 -29.56 16.60
CA SER A 23 -19.26 -30.22 15.44
C SER A 23 -18.31 -31.33 14.97
N PRO A 24 -18.81 -32.51 14.58
CA PRO A 24 -17.97 -33.56 14.02
C PRO A 24 -17.20 -32.99 12.83
N ARG A 25 -15.87 -33.18 12.84
CA ARG A 25 -15.00 -32.72 11.74
C ARG A 25 -15.60 -33.18 10.42
N PRO A 26 -15.84 -32.29 9.44
CA PRO A 26 -16.30 -32.71 8.12
C PRO A 26 -15.28 -33.72 7.58
N ARG A 27 -15.75 -34.90 7.19
CA ARG A 27 -14.91 -35.87 6.47
C ARG A 27 -14.37 -35.16 5.25
N MET A 28 -13.05 -35.05 5.17
CA MET A 28 -12.38 -34.55 3.97
C MET A 28 -12.81 -35.42 2.79
N PRO A 29 -13.23 -34.83 1.66
CA PRO A 29 -13.51 -35.61 0.46
C PRO A 29 -12.23 -36.35 0.04
N ALA A 30 -12.39 -37.55 -0.51
CA ALA A 30 -11.29 -38.30 -1.08
C ALA A 30 -10.59 -37.47 -2.16
N PRO A 31 -9.26 -37.58 -2.31
CA PRO A 31 -8.54 -36.87 -3.36
C PRO A 31 -9.12 -37.27 -4.73
N PRO A 32 -9.29 -36.30 -5.65
CA PRO A 32 -9.87 -36.58 -6.96
C PRO A 32 -9.01 -37.59 -7.72
N SER A 33 -9.67 -38.54 -8.37
CA SER A 33 -9.00 -39.65 -9.06
C SER A 33 -8.43 -39.24 -10.43
N SER A 34 -8.84 -38.07 -10.93
CA SER A 34 -8.38 -37.52 -12.22
C SER A 34 -8.29 -35.98 -12.22
N LEU A 35 -7.50 -35.45 -13.15
CA LEU A 35 -7.37 -34.00 -13.40
C LEU A 35 -8.71 -33.34 -13.78
N HIS A 36 -9.60 -34.06 -14.46
CA HIS A 36 -10.94 -33.56 -14.79
C HIS A 36 -11.85 -33.43 -13.56
N GLU A 37 -11.79 -34.37 -12.62
CA GLU A 37 -12.50 -34.28 -11.34
C GLU A 37 -11.94 -33.18 -10.44
N ALA A 38 -10.63 -32.94 -10.49
CA ALA A 38 -9.98 -31.83 -9.79
C ALA A 38 -10.45 -30.47 -10.34
N ALA A 39 -10.53 -30.32 -11.67
CA ALA A 39 -11.04 -29.12 -12.32
C ALA A 39 -12.54 -28.89 -12.04
N GLY A 40 -13.34 -29.96 -12.11
CA GLY A 40 -14.78 -29.91 -11.79
C GLY A 40 -15.05 -29.57 -10.32
N SER A 41 -14.29 -30.16 -9.39
CA SER A 41 -14.40 -29.85 -7.96
C SER A 41 -13.95 -28.43 -7.65
N ALA A 42 -12.89 -27.93 -8.30
CA ALA A 42 -12.44 -26.55 -8.16
C ALA A 42 -13.48 -25.54 -8.68
N MET A 43 -14.11 -25.81 -9.82
CA MET A 43 -15.22 -24.99 -10.34
C MET A 43 -16.43 -25.00 -9.40
N LEU A 44 -16.79 -26.15 -8.83
CA LEU A 44 -17.92 -26.26 -7.92
C LEU A 44 -17.65 -25.55 -6.58
N LEU A 45 -16.40 -25.60 -6.09
CA LEU A 45 -15.97 -24.84 -4.92
C LEU A 45 -15.98 -23.34 -5.21
N ALA A 46 -15.49 -22.91 -6.37
CA ALA A 46 -15.52 -21.52 -6.80
C ALA A 46 -16.96 -21.00 -6.94
N ALA A 47 -17.88 -21.81 -7.49
CA ALA A 47 -19.29 -21.47 -7.62
C ALA A 47 -20.00 -21.41 -6.25
N ARG A 48 -19.69 -22.31 -5.32
CA ARG A 48 -20.23 -22.28 -3.94
C ARG A 48 -19.68 -21.11 -3.13
N SER A 49 -18.39 -20.81 -3.26
CA SER A 49 -17.80 -19.59 -2.69
C SER A 49 -18.47 -18.36 -3.30
N ALA A 50 -18.64 -18.28 -4.61
CA ALA A 50 -19.33 -17.16 -5.27
C ALA A 50 -20.78 -16.98 -4.76
N ALA A 51 -21.51 -18.08 -4.56
CA ALA A 51 -22.88 -18.04 -4.03
C ALA A 51 -22.94 -17.64 -2.54
N GLN A 52 -21.97 -18.06 -1.71
CA GLN A 52 -21.86 -17.64 -0.31
C GLN A 52 -21.38 -16.18 -0.17
N LEU A 53 -20.50 -15.74 -1.06
CA LEU A 53 -20.02 -14.35 -1.14
C LEU A 53 -21.13 -13.38 -1.58
N SER A 54 -22.17 -13.85 -2.26
CA SER A 54 -23.35 -13.06 -2.62
C SER A 54 -24.20 -12.60 -1.43
N ALA A 55 -24.01 -13.16 -0.22
CA ALA A 55 -24.84 -12.86 0.95
C ALA A 55 -24.34 -11.67 1.80
N LYS A 56 -23.06 -11.27 1.66
CA LYS A 56 -22.53 -10.02 2.23
C LYS A 56 -22.17 -9.12 1.06
N SER A 57 -22.99 -8.10 0.80
CA SER A 57 -22.61 -7.07 -0.17
C SER A 57 -21.23 -6.53 0.21
N PRO A 58 -20.31 -6.41 -0.75
CA PRO A 58 -19.02 -5.81 -0.49
C PRO A 58 -19.21 -4.46 0.19
N ALA A 59 -18.32 -4.11 1.11
CA ALA A 59 -18.28 -2.76 1.67
C ALA A 59 -17.77 -1.81 0.57
N VAL A 60 -18.66 -1.51 -0.36
CA VAL A 60 -18.44 -0.54 -1.41
C VAL A 60 -18.69 0.80 -0.76
N HIS A 61 -17.62 1.57 -0.65
CA HIS A 61 -17.75 2.97 -0.30
C HIS A 61 -18.33 3.67 -1.52
N HIS A 62 -19.60 4.02 -1.41
CA HIS A 62 -20.30 4.96 -2.28
C HIS A 62 -20.32 6.37 -1.66
N PRO A 63 -19.19 7.03 -1.34
CA PRO A 63 -19.29 8.41 -0.93
C PRO A 63 -19.68 9.20 -2.18
N THR A 64 -20.96 9.52 -2.26
CA THR A 64 -21.46 10.72 -2.92
C THR A 64 -21.64 11.73 -1.80
N HIS A 65 -20.57 12.02 -1.04
CA HIS A 65 -20.66 13.07 -0.04
C HIS A 65 -21.00 14.36 -0.79
N PRO A 66 -22.18 14.97 -0.56
CA PRO A 66 -22.50 16.24 -1.17
C PRO A 66 -21.36 17.20 -0.81
N VAL A 67 -20.92 17.99 -1.79
CA VAL A 67 -19.81 18.96 -1.62
C VAL A 67 -20.14 19.81 -0.40
N GLY A 68 -19.50 19.51 0.73
CA GLY A 68 -19.65 20.33 1.92
C GLY A 68 -19.02 21.70 1.68
N GLU A 69 -19.32 22.68 2.53
CA GLU A 69 -18.74 24.03 2.42
C GLU A 69 -17.20 24.03 2.42
N ARG A 70 -16.57 22.97 2.94
CA ARG A 70 -15.11 22.77 2.99
C ARG A 70 -14.56 21.80 1.96
N ASP A 71 -15.39 21.22 1.11
CA ASP A 71 -14.93 20.29 0.07
C ASP A 71 -14.31 21.04 -1.12
N VAL A 72 -13.42 20.35 -1.83
CA VAL A 72 -12.93 20.81 -3.14
C VAL A 72 -14.08 20.73 -4.14
N ARG A 73 -14.54 21.89 -4.63
CA ARG A 73 -15.77 22.01 -5.42
C ARG A 73 -15.72 21.28 -6.75
N ASN A 74 -14.58 21.33 -7.44
CA ASN A 74 -14.37 20.65 -8.71
C ASN A 74 -13.76 19.24 -8.54
N LYS A 75 -13.88 18.59 -7.36
CA LYS A 75 -13.32 17.25 -7.14
C LYS A 75 -13.81 16.20 -8.17
N ALA A 76 -15.04 16.33 -8.66
CA ALA A 76 -15.58 15.41 -9.67
C ALA A 76 -14.98 15.60 -11.07
N THR A 77 -14.47 16.80 -11.39
CA THR A 77 -13.97 17.15 -12.73
C THR A 77 -12.44 17.27 -12.80
N ILE A 78 -11.77 17.48 -11.65
CA ILE A 78 -10.33 17.76 -11.60
C ILE A 78 -9.48 16.69 -12.29
N ASP A 79 -9.87 15.42 -12.25
CA ASP A 79 -9.08 14.38 -12.91
C ASP A 79 -9.13 14.49 -14.45
N ALA A 80 -10.28 14.87 -15.01
CA ALA A 80 -10.42 15.17 -16.44
C ALA A 80 -9.73 16.49 -16.80
N GLU A 81 -9.74 17.49 -15.91
CA GLU A 81 -8.98 18.73 -16.06
C GLU A 81 -7.47 18.44 -16.13
N VAL A 82 -6.95 17.56 -15.24
CA VAL A 82 -5.55 17.11 -15.28
C VAL A 82 -5.25 16.35 -16.56
N SER A 83 -6.12 15.43 -17.00
CA SER A 83 -5.91 14.72 -18.27
C SER A 83 -5.91 15.66 -19.46
N THR A 84 -6.79 16.66 -19.48
CA THR A 84 -6.81 17.70 -20.52
C THR A 84 -5.52 18.51 -20.50
N PHE A 85 -5.07 18.93 -19.31
CA PHE A 85 -3.81 19.66 -19.13
C PHE A 85 -2.60 18.87 -19.63
N LEU A 86 -2.60 17.55 -19.44
CA LEU A 86 -1.55 16.64 -19.91
C LEU A 86 -1.68 16.26 -21.41
N GLY A 87 -2.70 16.76 -22.12
CA GLY A 87 -2.87 16.54 -23.56
C GLY A 87 -3.70 15.29 -23.94
N HIS A 88 -4.42 14.69 -23.00
CA HIS A 88 -5.23 13.47 -23.22
C HIS A 88 -6.73 13.75 -23.41
N GLY A 89 -7.11 14.99 -23.75
CA GLY A 89 -8.49 15.34 -24.13
C GLY A 89 -9.56 15.03 -23.07
N GLY A 90 -9.18 15.02 -21.78
CA GLY A 90 -10.07 14.68 -20.68
C GLY A 90 -10.25 13.18 -20.43
N GLU A 91 -9.61 12.31 -21.23
CA GLU A 91 -9.66 10.86 -20.99
C GLU A 91 -8.97 10.51 -19.65
N LEU A 92 -9.68 9.78 -18.80
CA LEU A 92 -9.13 9.32 -17.53
C LEU A 92 -8.07 8.23 -17.75
N ALA A 93 -7.05 8.22 -16.89
CA ALA A 93 -6.01 7.20 -16.93
C ALA A 93 -6.58 5.79 -16.76
N ALA A 94 -6.00 4.82 -17.48
CA ALA A 94 -6.37 3.42 -17.39
C ALA A 94 -6.04 2.82 -16.01
N VAL A 95 -4.84 3.13 -15.48
CA VAL A 95 -4.38 2.70 -14.15
C VAL A 95 -3.64 3.85 -13.48
N GLU A 96 -3.83 3.99 -12.17
CA GLU A 96 -3.13 4.95 -11.34
C GLU A 96 -2.55 4.27 -10.10
N PHE A 97 -1.24 4.41 -9.88
CA PHE A 97 -0.66 4.11 -8.58
C PHE A 97 -0.70 5.37 -7.72
N VAL A 98 -1.36 5.30 -6.57
CA VAL A 98 -1.55 6.42 -5.65
C VAL A 98 -0.66 6.24 -4.43
N PHE A 99 0.42 7.02 -4.37
CA PHE A 99 1.26 7.12 -3.18
C PHE A 99 0.80 8.27 -2.31
N VAL A 100 0.37 7.95 -1.09
CA VAL A 100 0.01 8.94 -0.07
C VAL A 100 1.24 9.22 0.79
N GLU A 101 1.74 10.44 0.70
CA GLU A 101 2.99 10.82 1.33
C GLU A 101 2.79 11.11 2.82
N ASN A 102 3.64 10.52 3.66
CA ASN A 102 3.75 10.90 5.05
C ASN A 102 4.90 11.89 5.24
N VAL A 103 4.64 12.86 6.11
CA VAL A 103 5.65 13.82 6.56
C VAL A 103 6.21 13.32 7.88
N LEU A 104 7.53 13.08 7.92
CA LEU A 104 8.22 12.64 9.12
C LEU A 104 8.57 13.87 9.97
N PRO A 105 8.21 13.93 11.27
CA PRO A 105 8.78 14.93 12.15
C PRO A 105 10.30 14.76 12.21
N ASP A 106 11.03 15.88 12.28
CA ASP A 106 12.50 15.95 12.20
C ASP A 106 13.20 15.19 13.33
N PHE A 107 13.30 13.86 13.25
CA PHE A 107 14.21 13.08 14.09
C PHE A 107 14.62 11.78 13.39
N PHE A 108 15.81 11.77 12.82
CA PHE A 108 16.41 10.63 12.09
C PHE A 108 17.16 9.67 13.02
N LEU A 109 17.45 10.06 14.27
CA LEU A 109 18.44 9.38 15.12
C LEU A 109 17.87 8.54 16.27
N VAL A 110 16.56 8.63 16.56
CA VAL A 110 15.91 7.69 17.49
C VAL A 110 14.97 6.83 16.66
N PRO A 111 15.22 5.52 16.56
CA PRO A 111 14.33 4.66 15.81
C PRO A 111 12.96 4.60 16.49
N ARG A 112 11.96 5.22 15.86
CA ARG A 112 10.57 5.25 16.37
C ARG A 112 9.93 3.84 16.45
N TRP A 113 10.60 2.80 15.94
CA TRP A 113 10.20 1.41 16.20
C TRP A 113 10.34 1.00 17.69
N LEU A 114 11.05 1.77 18.52
CA LEU A 114 11.05 1.67 19.98
C LEU A 114 9.89 2.44 20.66
N CYS A 115 9.20 3.36 19.95
CA CYS A 115 8.26 4.31 20.57
C CYS A 115 6.87 4.38 19.89
N GLY A 116 6.48 3.35 19.12
CA GLY A 116 5.11 3.21 18.60
C GLY A 116 4.95 3.49 17.10
N GLY A 117 4.96 2.40 16.33
CA GLY A 117 4.35 2.31 15.00
C GLY A 117 5.31 2.38 13.82
N TRP A 118 5.61 1.22 13.22
CA TRP A 118 6.28 1.08 11.91
C TRP A 118 5.53 1.78 10.75
N GLY A 119 4.28 2.20 10.96
CA GLY A 119 3.41 2.78 9.92
C GLY A 119 3.59 4.26 9.60
N VAL A 120 4.38 5.03 10.36
CA VAL A 120 4.35 6.50 10.23
C VAL A 120 5.31 7.04 9.16
N GLY A 121 6.37 6.31 8.80
CA GLY A 121 7.46 6.85 7.97
C GLY A 121 7.52 6.48 6.48
N PHE A 122 6.72 5.53 6.00
CA PHE A 122 6.86 4.98 4.64
C PHE A 122 5.74 5.40 3.67
N GLY A 123 4.76 6.17 4.15
CA GLY A 123 3.57 6.55 3.39
C GLY A 123 2.55 5.42 3.29
N HIS A 124 1.68 5.51 2.29
CA HIS A 124 0.61 4.54 2.04
C HIS A 124 0.37 4.36 0.54
N ALA A 125 -0.13 3.19 0.14
CA ALA A 125 -0.40 2.86 -1.26
C ALA A 125 -1.90 2.58 -1.48
N ALA A 126 -2.41 3.08 -2.60
CA ALA A 126 -3.69 2.69 -3.18
C ALA A 126 -3.53 2.56 -4.69
N VAL A 127 -4.51 1.94 -5.35
CA VAL A 127 -4.54 1.84 -6.81
C VAL A 127 -5.90 2.30 -7.31
N ALA A 128 -5.92 3.08 -8.38
CA ALA A 128 -7.13 3.40 -9.12
C ALA A 128 -7.04 2.78 -10.52
N TYR A 129 -8.17 2.37 -11.09
CA TYR A 129 -8.20 1.85 -12.45
C TYR A 129 -9.59 1.98 -13.07
N ARG A 130 -9.64 1.98 -14.41
CA ARG A 130 -10.87 1.99 -15.20
C ARG A 130 -11.26 0.55 -15.54
N ARG A 131 -12.39 0.09 -15.02
CA ARG A 131 -12.94 -1.24 -15.31
C ARG A 131 -13.37 -1.38 -16.78
N PRO A 132 -13.55 -2.61 -17.28
CA PRO A 132 -14.00 -2.85 -18.65
C PRO A 132 -15.36 -2.21 -18.99
N ASP A 133 -16.23 -2.00 -17.99
CA ASP A 133 -17.51 -1.32 -18.13
C ASP A 133 -17.39 0.22 -18.21
N GLY A 134 -16.17 0.75 -18.15
CA GLY A 134 -15.87 2.18 -18.18
C GLY A 134 -15.94 2.86 -16.82
N SER A 135 -16.44 2.18 -15.77
CA SER A 135 -16.45 2.72 -14.42
C SER A 135 -15.01 2.86 -13.88
N ARG A 136 -14.79 3.83 -13.00
CA ARG A 136 -13.49 4.03 -12.36
C ARG A 136 -13.61 3.75 -10.89
N ILE A 137 -12.64 3.01 -10.36
CA ILE A 137 -12.62 2.62 -8.96
C ILE A 137 -11.25 2.86 -8.37
N LEU A 138 -11.21 3.15 -7.07
CA LEU A 138 -9.99 3.19 -6.28
C LEU A 138 -10.08 2.13 -5.18
N VAL A 139 -9.04 1.31 -5.08
CA VAL A 139 -8.92 0.29 -4.04
C VAL A 139 -7.90 0.75 -3.02
N ASN A 140 -8.36 0.89 -1.79
CA ASN A 140 -7.57 1.29 -0.65
C ASN A 140 -7.44 0.11 0.32
N ILE A 141 -6.20 -0.24 0.70
CA ILE A 141 -5.94 -1.36 1.61
C ILE A 141 -5.61 -0.84 3.00
N THR A 142 -6.41 -1.18 4.00
CA THR A 142 -6.25 -0.67 5.37
C THR A 142 -5.93 -1.78 6.37
N ARG A 143 -5.65 -1.38 7.62
CA ARG A 143 -5.48 -2.30 8.75
C ARG A 143 -6.80 -2.92 9.22
N GLY A 144 -7.95 -2.49 8.69
CA GLY A 144 -9.28 -2.92 9.11
C GLY A 144 -9.35 -4.41 9.37
N THR A 145 -9.93 -4.78 10.51
CA THR A 145 -10.03 -6.17 10.98
C THR A 145 -11.32 -6.85 10.51
N GLY A 146 -12.23 -6.08 9.89
CA GLY A 146 -13.57 -6.56 9.53
C GLY A 146 -14.51 -6.66 10.73
N GLU A 147 -14.04 -6.32 11.94
CA GLU A 147 -14.88 -6.24 13.13
C GLU A 147 -15.80 -5.01 13.07
N ILE A 148 -16.95 -5.10 13.75
CA ILE A 148 -17.95 -4.04 13.76
C ILE A 148 -17.31 -2.76 14.29
N GLY A 149 -17.22 -1.74 13.43
CA GLY A 149 -16.64 -0.44 13.77
C GLY A 149 -15.15 -0.27 13.45
N GLU A 150 -14.42 -1.34 13.10
CA GLU A 150 -12.97 -1.27 12.81
C GLU A 150 -12.64 -1.12 11.31
N GLY A 151 -13.65 -1.23 10.45
CA GLY A 151 -13.53 -1.06 9.00
C GLY A 151 -12.97 -2.30 8.30
N GLU A 152 -12.95 -2.25 6.97
CA GLU A 152 -12.58 -3.37 6.12
C GLU A 152 -11.11 -3.27 5.68
N MET A 153 -10.45 -4.42 5.50
CA MET A 153 -9.08 -4.46 4.99
C MET A 153 -9.02 -3.93 3.56
N VAL A 154 -10.06 -4.17 2.75
CA VAL A 154 -10.15 -3.74 1.35
C VAL A 154 -11.34 -2.80 1.21
N GLU A 155 -11.07 -1.53 0.92
CA GLU A 155 -12.08 -0.50 0.70
C GLU A 155 -12.14 -0.18 -0.80
N PHE A 156 -13.29 -0.40 -1.43
CA PHE A 156 -13.55 -0.02 -2.81
C PHE A 156 -14.25 1.35 -2.86
N TRP A 157 -13.67 2.30 -3.58
CA TRP A 157 -14.16 3.67 -3.74
C TRP A 157 -14.60 3.90 -5.18
N GLU A 158 -15.91 3.94 -5.43
CA GLU A 158 -16.46 4.23 -6.77
C GLU A 158 -16.30 5.69 -7.20
N ALA A 159 -16.06 6.56 -6.21
CA ALA A 159 -15.66 7.95 -6.41
C ALA A 159 -14.21 8.14 -5.92
N PRO A 160 -13.18 7.80 -6.73
CA PRO A 160 -11.78 7.99 -6.35
C PRO A 160 -11.44 9.41 -5.88
N PHE A 161 -12.12 10.41 -6.44
CA PHE A 161 -11.92 11.80 -6.07
C PHE A 161 -12.33 12.11 -4.63
N ASP A 162 -13.24 11.35 -4.02
CA ASP A 162 -13.60 11.53 -2.60
C ASP A 162 -12.51 10.99 -1.67
N TYR A 163 -11.75 9.99 -2.11
CA TYR A 163 -10.57 9.52 -1.39
C TYR A 163 -9.46 10.58 -1.40
N ILE A 164 -9.21 11.18 -2.56
CA ILE A 164 -8.10 12.12 -2.76
C ILE A 164 -8.48 13.51 -2.25
N TYR A 165 -9.62 14.06 -2.64
CA TYR A 165 -10.01 15.46 -2.42
C TYR A 165 -11.09 15.67 -1.34
N GLY A 166 -11.61 14.58 -0.74
CA GLY A 166 -12.63 14.67 0.31
C GLY A 166 -12.09 15.17 1.65
N VAL A 167 -12.95 15.87 2.40
CA VAL A 167 -12.66 16.35 3.76
C VAL A 167 -12.74 15.20 4.77
N ARG A 168 -12.04 15.36 5.90
CA ARG A 168 -12.08 14.41 7.02
C ARG A 168 -13.45 14.47 7.72
N GLY A 169 -14.29 13.46 7.51
CA GLY A 169 -15.53 13.24 8.25
C GLY A 169 -15.45 12.03 9.21
N SER A 170 -16.58 11.61 9.77
CA SER A 170 -16.66 10.42 10.64
C SER A 170 -16.17 9.12 9.97
N ARG A 171 -16.18 9.08 8.62
CA ARG A 171 -15.68 7.97 7.80
C ARG A 171 -14.61 8.36 6.77
N GLY A 172 -14.25 9.63 6.66
CA GLY A 172 -13.31 10.14 5.63
C GLY A 172 -11.85 10.05 6.06
N LYS A 173 -10.95 9.68 5.14
CA LYS A 173 -9.49 9.61 5.41
C LYS A 173 -8.80 10.99 5.37
N GLY A 174 -9.53 12.04 5.01
CA GLY A 174 -9.09 13.44 5.04
C GLY A 174 -8.33 13.92 3.80
N GLY A 175 -8.10 13.07 2.81
CA GLY A 175 -7.61 13.46 1.49
C GLY A 175 -6.44 14.45 1.49
N VAL A 176 -6.54 15.42 0.58
CA VAL A 176 -5.62 16.57 0.41
C VAL A 176 -5.53 17.46 1.63
N PHE A 177 -6.48 17.41 2.56
CA PHE A 177 -6.38 18.18 3.80
C PHE A 177 -5.44 17.51 4.80
N ALA A 178 -5.32 16.18 4.74
CA ALA A 178 -4.47 15.43 5.63
C ALA A 178 -3.04 15.23 5.10
N ARG A 179 -2.88 15.01 3.78
CA ARG A 179 -1.62 14.56 3.19
C ARG A 179 -1.43 15.06 1.75
N SER A 180 -0.21 14.98 1.24
CA SER A 180 0.08 15.14 -0.19
C SER A 180 0.05 13.78 -0.89
N PHE A 181 -0.18 13.78 -2.19
CA PHE A 181 -0.24 12.57 -3.01
C PHE A 181 0.72 12.68 -4.18
N CYS A 182 1.40 11.60 -4.50
CA CYS A 182 2.11 11.44 -5.76
C CYS A 182 1.46 10.28 -6.52
N ILE A 183 0.95 10.57 -7.71
CA ILE A 183 0.14 9.65 -8.51
C ILE A 183 0.90 9.39 -9.81
N ILE A 184 1.13 8.12 -10.14
CA ILE A 184 1.62 7.73 -11.46
C ILE A 184 0.41 7.31 -12.28
N ARG A 185 0.13 8.03 -13.36
CA ARG A 185 -0.96 7.77 -14.30
C ARG A 185 -0.45 7.01 -15.51
N MET A 186 -1.01 5.83 -15.75
CA MET A 186 -0.84 5.06 -16.98
C MET A 186 -2.06 5.33 -17.87
N HIS A 187 -1.87 6.05 -18.97
CA HIS A 187 -3.01 6.50 -19.79
C HIS A 187 -3.61 5.37 -20.63
N LYS A 188 -2.76 4.46 -21.11
CA LYS A 188 -3.17 3.27 -21.87
C LYS A 188 -2.53 2.05 -21.25
N TRP A 189 -3.30 0.98 -21.11
CA TRP A 189 -2.80 -0.30 -20.65
C TRP A 189 -3.69 -1.44 -21.19
N ASP A 190 -3.18 -2.66 -21.13
CA ASP A 190 -3.92 -3.84 -21.59
C ASP A 190 -5.16 -4.09 -20.72
N ALA A 191 -6.30 -4.33 -21.38
CA ALA A 191 -7.58 -4.50 -20.69
C ALA A 191 -7.62 -5.79 -19.84
N HIS A 192 -6.94 -6.86 -20.28
CA HIS A 192 -6.85 -8.10 -19.51
C HIS A 192 -5.97 -7.91 -18.26
N ALA A 193 -4.89 -7.13 -18.38
CA ALA A 193 -4.06 -6.74 -17.23
C ALA A 193 -4.85 -5.91 -16.21
N ILE A 194 -5.72 -4.99 -16.64
CA ILE A 194 -6.60 -4.24 -15.72
C ILE A 194 -7.63 -5.18 -15.05
N ALA A 195 -8.23 -6.09 -15.81
CA ALA A 195 -9.13 -7.10 -15.25
C ALA A 195 -8.43 -8.01 -14.23
N ALA A 196 -7.14 -8.30 -14.43
CA ALA A 196 -6.33 -9.04 -13.46
C ALA A 196 -6.16 -8.27 -12.13
N ILE A 197 -5.98 -6.94 -12.18
CA ILE A 197 -5.97 -6.09 -10.97
C ILE A 197 -7.30 -6.21 -10.23
N ASP A 198 -8.42 -6.02 -10.94
CA ASP A 198 -9.75 -6.03 -10.31
C ASP A 198 -10.09 -7.38 -9.69
N ASN A 199 -9.89 -8.48 -10.44
CA ASN A 199 -10.11 -9.83 -9.95
C ASN A 199 -9.23 -10.17 -8.75
N TYR A 200 -7.97 -9.70 -8.73
CA TYR A 200 -7.09 -9.88 -7.60
C TYR A 200 -7.61 -9.16 -6.35
N MET A 201 -8.04 -7.90 -6.48
CA MET A 201 -8.56 -7.11 -5.36
C MET A 201 -9.88 -7.67 -4.84
N LEU A 202 -10.79 -8.08 -5.74
CA LEU A 202 -12.03 -8.75 -5.38
C LEU A 202 -11.78 -10.08 -4.67
N SER A 203 -10.87 -10.91 -5.20
CA SER A 203 -10.48 -12.16 -4.57
C SER A 203 -9.92 -11.94 -3.16
N MET A 204 -9.12 -10.91 -2.95
CA MET A 204 -8.57 -10.58 -1.63
C MET A 204 -9.67 -10.14 -0.65
N MET A 205 -10.57 -9.25 -1.07
CA MET A 205 -11.72 -8.82 -0.28
C MET A 205 -12.61 -10.00 0.10
N HIS A 206 -12.98 -10.83 -0.88
CA HIS A 206 -13.80 -12.01 -0.65
C HIS A 206 -13.14 -13.02 0.27
N SER A 207 -11.83 -13.24 0.14
CA SER A 207 -11.07 -14.09 1.05
C SER A 207 -11.16 -13.54 2.48
N PHE A 208 -10.87 -12.25 2.65
CA PHE A 208 -10.93 -11.57 3.95
C PHE A 208 -12.31 -11.66 4.60
N GLN A 209 -13.39 -11.49 3.82
CA GLN A 209 -14.77 -11.53 4.31
C GLN A 209 -15.28 -12.96 4.60
N ALA A 210 -14.90 -13.93 3.78
CA ALA A 210 -15.32 -15.33 3.93
C ALA A 210 -14.72 -15.93 5.21
N ASP A 211 -13.45 -15.61 5.46
CA ASP A 211 -12.75 -16.00 6.66
C ASP A 211 -11.58 -15.04 6.84
N ALA A 212 -11.65 -14.16 7.85
CA ALA A 212 -10.56 -13.24 8.24
C ALA A 212 -9.24 -13.96 8.58
N ARG A 213 -9.25 -15.30 8.48
CA ARG A 213 -8.10 -16.19 8.58
C ARG A 213 -7.45 -16.57 7.24
N THR A 214 -7.95 -16.15 6.09
CA THR A 214 -7.35 -16.51 4.78
C THR A 214 -6.30 -15.50 4.31
N VAL A 215 -6.53 -14.21 4.55
CA VAL A 215 -5.59 -13.11 4.29
C VAL A 215 -5.60 -12.16 5.48
N SER A 216 -4.47 -11.54 5.79
CA SER A 216 -4.39 -10.58 6.89
C SER A 216 -3.49 -9.39 6.58
N TRP A 217 -3.74 -8.30 7.31
CA TRP A 217 -2.92 -7.10 7.22
C TRP A 217 -1.79 -7.12 8.25
N HIS A 218 -0.54 -6.98 7.81
CA HIS A 218 0.63 -6.84 8.67
C HIS A 218 1.70 -5.95 8.04
N HIS A 219 2.28 -5.03 8.82
CA HIS A 219 3.36 -4.14 8.37
C HIS A 219 4.52 -4.87 7.69
N CYS A 220 4.93 -6.02 8.25
CA CYS A 220 6.03 -6.85 7.76
C CYS A 220 5.51 -8.22 7.28
N GLY A 221 4.35 -8.25 6.61
CA GLY A 221 3.70 -9.49 6.16
C GLY A 221 4.61 -10.43 5.37
N LYS A 222 5.51 -9.91 4.54
CA LYS A 222 6.50 -10.73 3.80
C LYS A 222 7.45 -11.51 4.72
N CYS A 223 7.89 -10.95 5.85
CA CYS A 223 8.72 -11.68 6.81
C CYS A 223 7.93 -12.81 7.50
N ILE A 224 6.66 -12.56 7.81
CA ILE A 224 5.76 -13.56 8.38
C ILE A 224 5.55 -14.71 7.38
N ASN A 225 5.30 -14.36 6.11
CA ASN A 225 5.18 -15.33 5.02
C ASN A 225 6.49 -16.12 4.85
N LEU A 226 7.67 -15.49 4.91
CA LEU A 226 8.94 -16.20 4.82
C LEU A 226 9.11 -17.22 5.95
N GLY A 227 8.73 -16.86 7.18
CA GLY A 227 8.77 -17.76 8.33
C GLY A 227 7.94 -19.02 8.11
N SER A 228 6.83 -18.95 7.37
CA SER A 228 5.99 -20.12 7.07
C SER A 228 6.54 -21.03 5.98
N TRP A 229 7.52 -20.57 5.19
CA TRP A 229 8.28 -21.44 4.30
C TRP A 229 9.31 -22.28 5.06
N ILE A 230 9.82 -21.76 6.18
CA ILE A 230 10.87 -22.40 6.97
C ILE A 230 10.27 -23.30 8.05
N LEU A 231 9.17 -22.87 8.66
CA LEU A 231 8.51 -23.58 9.75
C LEU A 231 7.23 -24.27 9.25
N PRO A 232 6.88 -25.47 9.73
CA PRO A 232 5.74 -26.26 9.23
C PRO A 232 4.36 -25.69 9.60
N PHE A 233 4.28 -24.43 10.03
CA PHE A 233 3.04 -23.77 10.40
C PHE A 233 2.37 -23.17 9.17
N ARG A 234 1.09 -23.49 8.97
CA ARG A 234 0.26 -22.77 7.99
C ARG A 234 0.03 -21.35 8.48
N VAL A 235 0.85 -20.42 8.00
CA VAL A 235 0.62 -19.00 8.23
C VAL A 235 -0.19 -18.42 7.08
N ARG A 236 -1.10 -17.53 7.46
CA ARG A 236 -2.00 -16.82 6.55
C ARG A 236 -1.18 -15.87 5.69
N PRO A 237 -1.38 -15.82 4.36
CA PRO A 237 -0.84 -14.78 3.51
C PRO A 237 -1.08 -13.40 4.13
N SER A 238 0.02 -12.76 4.52
CA SER A 238 0.02 -11.49 5.23
C SER A 238 0.71 -10.43 4.38
N GLY A 239 0.16 -9.23 4.33
CA GLY A 239 0.72 -8.10 3.58
C GLY A 239 0.27 -6.76 4.15
N ASN A 240 0.95 -5.68 3.79
CA ASN A 240 0.49 -4.32 4.10
C ASN A 240 -0.13 -3.69 2.85
N CYS A 241 -0.51 -2.41 2.92
CA CYS A 241 -1.13 -1.71 1.79
C CYS A 241 -0.28 -1.75 0.51
N SER A 242 1.03 -1.54 0.63
CA SER A 242 1.95 -1.61 -0.50
C SER A 242 2.10 -3.02 -1.05
N ASP A 243 2.24 -4.03 -0.19
CA ASP A 243 2.46 -5.40 -0.64
C ASP A 243 1.26 -5.90 -1.46
N TRP A 244 0.04 -5.69 -0.97
CA TRP A 244 -1.18 -6.08 -1.68
C TRP A 244 -1.37 -5.29 -2.98
N VAL A 245 -1.20 -3.97 -2.96
CA VAL A 245 -1.31 -3.13 -4.17
C VAL A 245 -0.25 -3.50 -5.21
N SER A 246 1.00 -3.66 -4.78
CA SER A 246 2.11 -3.97 -5.69
C SER A 246 2.04 -5.37 -6.27
N ARG A 247 1.44 -6.35 -5.59
CA ARG A 247 1.14 -7.67 -6.19
C ARG A 247 0.13 -7.55 -7.33
N ALA A 248 -0.92 -6.75 -7.16
CA ALA A 248 -1.89 -6.51 -8.23
C ALA A 248 -1.21 -5.84 -9.44
N LEU A 249 -0.38 -4.82 -9.21
CA LEU A 249 0.39 -4.15 -10.26
C LEU A 249 1.42 -5.08 -10.92
N PHE A 250 2.06 -5.96 -10.17
CA PHE A 250 2.97 -6.98 -10.70
C PHE A 250 2.25 -7.95 -11.65
N LEU A 251 1.06 -8.44 -11.26
CA LEU A 251 0.23 -9.29 -12.12
C LEU A 251 -0.17 -8.59 -13.42
N ALA A 252 -0.34 -7.27 -13.38
CA ALA A 252 -0.64 -6.46 -14.55
C ALA A 252 0.58 -6.06 -15.39
N GLY A 253 1.79 -6.49 -15.02
CA GLY A 253 3.04 -6.11 -15.70
C GLY A 253 3.48 -4.65 -15.47
N LEU A 254 2.90 -3.96 -14.48
CA LEU A 254 3.24 -2.58 -14.11
C LEU A 254 4.37 -2.49 -13.07
N LEU A 255 4.80 -3.64 -12.53
CA LEU A 255 5.96 -3.75 -11.66
C LEU A 255 6.73 -5.02 -12.01
N ARG A 256 8.05 -5.02 -11.78
CA ARG A 256 8.89 -6.21 -11.93
C ARG A 256 8.79 -7.16 -10.75
N ARG A 257 8.36 -6.66 -9.58
CA ARG A 257 8.11 -7.42 -8.36
C ARG A 257 7.19 -6.66 -7.41
N PRO A 258 6.57 -7.34 -6.43
CA PRO A 258 5.86 -6.69 -5.34
C PRO A 258 6.80 -6.02 -4.32
N HIS A 259 6.38 -4.92 -3.71
CA HIS A 259 7.14 -4.15 -2.72
C HIS A 259 6.38 -3.96 -1.41
N THR A 260 7.07 -4.09 -0.28
CA THR A 260 6.49 -3.80 1.05
C THR A 260 6.44 -2.30 1.36
N PHE A 261 7.20 -1.48 0.65
CA PHE A 261 7.26 -0.04 0.87
C PHE A 261 6.62 0.73 -0.31
N PRO A 262 5.61 1.58 -0.06
CA PRO A 262 4.88 2.25 -1.13
C PRO A 262 5.78 3.09 -2.05
N LYS A 263 6.72 3.82 -1.45
CA LYS A 263 7.63 4.70 -2.20
C LYS A 263 8.68 3.91 -3.00
N ALA A 264 8.98 2.66 -2.63
CA ALA A 264 9.78 1.76 -3.47
C ALA A 264 9.04 1.36 -4.75
N ALA A 265 7.74 1.01 -4.65
CA ALA A 265 6.92 0.76 -5.84
C ALA A 265 6.84 1.99 -6.74
N LEU A 266 6.67 3.18 -6.15
CA LEU A 266 6.70 4.45 -6.88
C LEU A 266 8.02 4.65 -7.63
N ALA A 267 9.15 4.47 -6.94
CA ALA A 267 10.48 4.66 -7.50
C ALA A 267 10.74 3.70 -8.67
N ASP A 268 10.37 2.42 -8.51
CA ASP A 268 10.53 1.41 -9.56
C ASP A 268 9.64 1.74 -10.79
N MET A 269 8.41 2.23 -10.61
CA MET A 269 7.57 2.69 -11.73
C MET A 269 8.13 3.96 -12.40
N VAL A 270 8.69 4.90 -11.64
CA VAL A 270 9.35 6.09 -12.20
C VAL A 270 10.57 5.66 -13.03
N GLU A 271 11.41 4.79 -12.49
CA GLU A 271 12.60 4.29 -13.19
C GLU A 271 12.24 3.54 -14.47
N GLU A 272 11.18 2.73 -14.44
CA GLU A 272 10.78 1.90 -15.57
C GLU A 272 10.04 2.70 -16.63
N PHE A 273 8.96 3.39 -16.27
CA PHE A 273 8.02 3.98 -17.23
C PHE A 273 8.28 5.46 -17.47
N ILE A 274 8.75 6.20 -16.47
CA ILE A 274 8.87 7.66 -16.58
C ILE A 274 10.24 8.08 -17.13
N LEU A 275 11.31 7.42 -16.69
CA LEU A 275 12.67 7.75 -17.13
C LEU A 275 13.06 7.18 -18.50
N ASN A 276 12.43 6.07 -18.91
CA ASN A 276 12.77 5.35 -20.15
C ASN A 276 11.78 5.55 -21.30
N GLN A 277 10.62 6.19 -21.08
CA GLN A 277 9.66 6.42 -22.14
C GLN A 277 10.13 7.46 -23.18
N PRO A 278 9.60 7.39 -24.43
CA PRO A 278 9.75 8.45 -25.42
C PRO A 278 9.12 9.76 -24.93
N LYS A 279 9.70 10.90 -25.32
CA LYS A 279 9.20 12.22 -24.92
C LYS A 279 7.89 12.59 -25.61
N ASP A 280 7.70 12.15 -26.85
CA ASP A 280 6.63 12.63 -27.72
C ASP A 280 5.31 11.85 -27.54
N ALA A 281 5.36 10.72 -26.84
CA ALA A 281 4.20 9.88 -26.54
C ALA A 281 4.38 9.24 -25.15
N PRO A 282 4.21 10.02 -24.07
CA PRO A 282 4.37 9.49 -22.72
C PRO A 282 3.26 8.47 -22.44
N LEU A 283 3.69 7.25 -22.09
CA LEU A 283 2.80 6.19 -21.63
C LEU A 283 2.34 6.46 -20.19
N ALA A 284 3.25 7.04 -19.40
CA ALA A 284 3.08 7.27 -17.98
C ALA A 284 3.42 8.72 -17.62
N GLU A 285 2.68 9.29 -16.68
CA GLU A 285 2.94 10.65 -16.19
C GLU A 285 2.77 10.74 -14.68
N VAL A 286 3.50 11.67 -14.06
CA VAL A 286 3.45 11.88 -12.61
C VAL A 286 2.59 13.10 -12.32
N VAL A 287 1.59 12.94 -11.46
CA VAL A 287 0.75 14.02 -10.95
C VAL A 287 1.01 14.15 -9.46
N TYR A 288 1.39 15.34 -9.01
CA TYR A 288 1.60 15.61 -7.59
C TYR A 288 0.49 16.50 -7.05
N VAL A 289 -0.28 15.98 -6.11
CA VAL A 289 -1.37 16.73 -5.45
C VAL A 289 -0.84 17.28 -4.14
N ARG A 290 -0.68 18.60 -4.06
CA ARG A 290 -0.20 19.25 -2.84
C ARG A 290 -1.27 19.19 -1.76
N GLN A 291 -0.84 18.99 -0.52
CA GLN A 291 -1.72 19.16 0.63
C GLN A 291 -2.32 20.58 0.65
N ALA A 292 -3.63 20.67 0.83
CA ALA A 292 -4.37 21.93 0.93
C ALA A 292 -3.79 22.81 2.04
N GLU A 293 -3.74 24.12 1.82
CA GLU A 293 -3.12 25.04 2.78
C GLU A 293 -3.85 25.05 4.12
N ALA A 294 -5.19 24.97 4.11
CA ALA A 294 -6.00 24.82 5.31
C ALA A 294 -5.51 23.66 6.20
N GLY A 295 -5.27 22.49 5.59
CA GLY A 295 -4.75 21.31 6.29
C GLY A 295 -3.30 21.45 6.77
N ARG A 296 -2.45 22.16 6.02
CA ARG A 296 -1.07 22.45 6.43
C ARG A 296 -1.00 23.42 7.61
N ARG A 297 -1.92 24.39 7.70
CA ARG A 297 -1.97 25.35 8.82
C ARG A 297 -2.31 24.67 10.14
N GLU A 298 -3.19 23.66 10.12
CA GLU A 298 -3.55 22.88 11.31
C GLU A 298 -2.38 22.04 11.86
N ARG A 299 -1.43 21.63 11.01
CA ARG A 299 -0.33 20.74 11.37
C ARG A 299 1.02 21.44 11.38
N LYS A 300 1.25 22.31 12.37
CA LYS A 300 2.47 23.11 12.50
C LYS A 300 3.77 22.30 12.42
N TRP A 301 3.81 21.06 12.93
CA TRP A 301 4.98 20.17 12.87
C TRP A 301 5.33 19.66 11.46
N GLN A 302 4.41 19.73 10.48
CA GLN A 302 4.73 19.34 9.10
C GLN A 302 5.56 20.41 8.36
N LYS A 303 5.65 21.64 8.91
CA LYS A 303 6.36 22.75 8.25
C LYS A 303 7.89 22.64 8.34
N SER A 304 8.42 21.97 9.37
CA SER A 304 9.86 21.82 9.56
C SER A 304 10.44 20.55 8.94
N ALA A 305 9.58 19.57 8.64
CA ALA A 305 9.97 18.25 8.19
C ALA A 305 10.81 18.28 6.91
N VAL A 306 12.10 17.97 7.07
CA VAL A 306 13.05 17.88 5.95
C VAL A 306 12.78 16.65 5.08
N TRP A 307 12.26 15.57 5.67
CA TRP A 307 12.09 14.28 4.98
C TRP A 307 10.62 13.93 4.75
N ARG A 308 10.25 13.74 3.48
CA ARG A 308 8.92 13.25 3.08
C ARG A 308 8.98 11.77 2.72
N SER A 309 8.72 10.89 3.67
CA SER A 309 8.69 9.42 3.52
C SER A 309 9.98 8.75 3.01
N LEU A 310 10.31 7.59 3.56
CA LEU A 310 11.48 6.79 3.14
C LEU A 310 11.12 5.84 2.00
N VAL A 311 12.08 5.56 1.11
CA VAL A 311 11.90 4.54 0.04
C VAL A 311 11.86 3.14 0.64
N ALA A 312 12.86 2.83 1.48
CA ALA A 312 12.94 1.66 2.34
C ALA A 312 14.01 1.94 3.41
N PRO A 313 14.03 1.24 4.57
CA PRO A 313 14.94 1.53 5.68
C PRO A 313 16.42 1.61 5.29
N LEU A 314 16.86 0.76 4.36
CA LEU A 314 18.27 0.63 3.99
C LEU A 314 18.62 1.30 2.67
N TYR A 315 17.61 1.70 1.88
CA TYR A 315 17.78 2.36 0.58
C TYR A 315 17.99 3.86 0.76
N TRP A 316 19.02 4.25 1.52
CA TRP A 316 19.29 5.66 1.84
C TRP A 316 19.53 6.48 0.58
N PHE A 317 20.27 5.93 -0.40
CA PHE A 317 20.61 6.65 -1.62
C PHE A 317 19.38 6.90 -2.51
N LYS A 318 18.55 5.88 -2.75
CA LYS A 318 17.25 6.09 -3.41
C LYS A 318 16.36 7.03 -2.59
N THR A 319 16.40 6.94 -1.26
CA THR A 319 15.67 7.88 -0.40
C THR A 319 16.13 9.31 -0.61
N CYS A 320 17.44 9.59 -0.70
CA CYS A 320 17.98 10.92 -1.01
C CYS A 320 17.60 11.41 -2.42
N ILE A 321 17.38 10.51 -3.37
CA ILE A 321 16.95 10.87 -4.71
C ILE A 321 15.46 11.21 -4.75
N TYR A 322 14.64 10.34 -4.16
CA TYR A 322 13.19 10.44 -4.20
C TYR A 322 12.61 11.19 -2.99
N TRP A 323 13.45 11.78 -2.13
CA TRP A 323 13.02 12.43 -0.88
C TRP A 323 11.91 13.46 -1.12
N ASP A 324 11.98 14.20 -2.23
CA ASP A 324 10.93 15.09 -2.72
C ASP A 324 10.44 14.60 -4.09
N LEU A 325 9.17 14.24 -4.16
CA LEU A 325 8.54 13.71 -5.36
C LEU A 325 7.96 14.79 -6.27
N GLU A 326 7.71 15.99 -5.75
CA GLU A 326 7.11 17.09 -6.52
C GLU A 326 7.93 17.49 -7.77
N PRO A 327 9.28 17.54 -7.72
CA PRO A 327 10.09 17.84 -8.91
C PRO A 327 9.91 16.84 -10.05
N PHE A 328 9.47 15.60 -9.77
CA PHE A 328 9.23 14.59 -10.81
C PHE A 328 7.87 14.76 -11.50
N ALA A 329 6.98 15.60 -10.96
CA ALA A 329 5.63 15.77 -11.47
C ALA A 329 5.60 16.43 -12.85
N ASN A 330 4.79 15.89 -13.75
CA ASN A 330 4.36 16.52 -15.01
C ASN A 330 3.31 17.60 -14.73
N ALA A 331 2.38 17.32 -13.83
CA ALA A 331 1.35 18.25 -13.37
C ALA A 331 1.33 18.32 -11.85
N VAL A 332 1.09 19.51 -11.31
CA VAL A 332 0.91 19.76 -9.89
C VAL A 332 -0.50 20.28 -9.66
N VAL A 333 -1.24 19.63 -8.76
CA VAL A 333 -2.58 20.05 -8.36
C VAL A 333 -2.50 20.77 -7.03
N ASP A 334 -2.91 22.03 -7.02
CA ASP A 334 -3.00 22.89 -5.83
C ASP A 334 -4.47 23.10 -5.45
N VAL A 335 -4.78 23.09 -4.15
CA VAL A 335 -6.10 23.50 -3.64
C VAL A 335 -6.00 24.95 -3.16
N VAL A 336 -6.76 25.84 -3.80
CA VAL A 336 -6.78 27.28 -3.55
C VAL A 336 -8.16 27.75 -3.12
N ASP A 337 -8.22 28.89 -2.43
CA ASP A 337 -9.48 29.60 -2.17
C ASP A 337 -9.99 30.20 -3.49
N ASP A 338 -11.24 29.89 -3.83
CA ASP A 338 -11.97 30.42 -4.97
C ASP A 338 -12.82 31.60 -4.51
N ALA A 339 -12.33 32.81 -4.80
CA ALA A 339 -12.97 34.06 -4.39
C ALA A 339 -14.33 34.28 -5.07
N GLU A 340 -14.53 33.78 -6.29
CA GLU A 340 -15.77 33.97 -7.05
C GLU A 340 -16.89 33.09 -6.48
N SER A 341 -16.52 31.86 -6.10
CA SER A 341 -17.51 30.88 -5.66
C SER A 341 -17.61 30.77 -4.13
N GLY A 342 -16.63 31.27 -3.38
CA GLY A 342 -16.61 31.27 -1.91
C GLY A 342 -16.29 29.91 -1.31
N GLY A 343 -15.36 29.14 -1.90
CA GLY A 343 -14.96 27.83 -1.37
C GLY A 343 -13.61 27.36 -1.93
N LEU A 344 -13.30 26.06 -1.82
CA LEU A 344 -12.01 25.53 -2.26
C LEU A 344 -12.09 24.94 -3.67
N ARG A 345 -11.09 25.23 -4.50
CA ARG A 345 -10.97 24.70 -5.86
C ARG A 345 -9.59 24.10 -6.09
N ALA A 346 -9.55 22.94 -6.75
CA ALA A 346 -8.31 22.36 -7.23
C ALA A 346 -7.93 22.97 -8.59
N VAL A 347 -6.67 23.36 -8.73
CA VAL A 347 -6.13 24.00 -9.94
C VAL A 347 -4.90 23.23 -10.38
N VAL A 348 -4.84 22.92 -11.68
CA VAL A 348 -3.73 22.21 -12.30
C VAL A 348 -2.67 23.21 -12.75
N ARG A 349 -1.39 22.91 -12.47
CA ARG A 349 -0.23 23.70 -12.87
C ARG A 349 0.83 22.81 -13.50
N ALA A 350 1.68 23.40 -14.34
CA ALA A 350 2.85 22.71 -14.88
C ALA A 350 3.79 22.29 -13.74
N GLY A 351 4.20 21.02 -13.75
CA GLY A 351 5.28 20.53 -12.91
C GLY A 351 6.65 20.72 -13.56
N ARG A 352 7.71 20.33 -12.85
CA ARG A 352 9.09 20.44 -13.35
C ARG A 352 9.51 19.26 -14.22
N ALA A 353 8.80 18.13 -14.13
CA ALA A 353 9.08 16.87 -14.83
C ALA A 353 10.57 16.49 -14.83
N ARG A 354 11.25 16.62 -13.67
CA ARG A 354 12.68 16.33 -13.55
C ARG A 354 12.93 14.86 -13.90
N ARG A 355 13.88 14.61 -14.81
CA ARG A 355 14.35 13.28 -15.23
C ARG A 355 15.87 13.19 -15.09
N PRO A 356 16.40 12.99 -13.87
CA PRO A 356 17.84 12.97 -13.64
C PRO A 356 18.51 11.84 -14.44
N ARG A 357 19.30 12.22 -15.46
CA ARG A 357 19.91 11.26 -16.41
C ARG A 357 20.76 10.19 -15.72
N TYR A 358 21.39 10.53 -14.59
CA TYR A 358 22.24 9.59 -13.86
C TYR A 358 21.48 8.38 -13.29
N MET A 359 20.16 8.46 -13.12
CA MET A 359 19.36 7.32 -12.68
C MET A 359 19.22 6.22 -13.73
N ARG A 360 19.59 6.50 -14.99
CA ARG A 360 19.66 5.47 -16.03
C ARG A 360 20.87 4.55 -15.88
N PHE A 361 21.86 4.93 -15.08
CA PHE A 361 23.05 4.10 -14.91
C PHE A 361 22.75 2.92 -13.96
N PRO A 362 22.99 1.67 -14.38
CA PRO A 362 22.74 0.49 -13.54
C PRO A 362 23.46 0.55 -12.21
N ILE A 363 24.65 1.17 -12.18
CA ILE A 363 25.40 1.33 -10.95
C ILE A 363 24.53 2.01 -9.89
N VAL A 364 23.89 3.14 -10.20
CA VAL A 364 22.97 3.92 -9.34
C VAL A 364 21.80 3.07 -8.81
N ARG A 365 21.33 2.12 -9.61
CA ARG A 365 20.29 1.15 -9.24
C ARG A 365 20.80 0.09 -8.24
N GLU A 366 22.03 -0.37 -8.42
CA GLU A 366 22.67 -1.43 -7.62
C GLU A 366 23.50 -0.92 -6.42
N HIS A 367 23.63 0.41 -6.23
CA HIS A 367 24.40 0.99 -5.10
C HIS A 367 23.96 0.44 -3.75
N HIS A 368 22.66 0.13 -3.60
CA HIS A 368 22.13 -0.41 -2.36
C HIS A 368 22.73 -1.77 -2.01
N ALA A 369 22.78 -2.69 -2.99
CA ALA A 369 23.36 -4.01 -2.80
C ALA A 369 24.85 -3.88 -2.44
N ILE A 370 25.59 -3.03 -3.17
CA ILE A 370 27.01 -2.78 -2.93
C ILE A 370 27.24 -2.19 -1.53
N ALA A 371 26.52 -1.13 -1.15
CA ALA A 371 26.66 -0.47 0.15
C ALA A 371 26.29 -1.41 1.30
N THR A 372 25.26 -2.24 1.12
CA THR A 372 24.86 -3.24 2.12
C THR A 372 25.93 -4.31 2.27
N LEU A 373 26.48 -4.83 1.17
CA LEU A 373 27.59 -5.80 1.20
C LEU A 373 28.83 -5.23 1.88
N ILE A 374 29.18 -3.95 1.61
CA ILE A 374 30.29 -3.26 2.28
C ILE A 374 30.01 -3.13 3.78
N ALA A 375 28.82 -2.68 4.18
CA ALA A 375 28.44 -2.56 5.59
C ALA A 375 28.49 -3.91 6.32
N CYS A 376 27.99 -4.98 5.69
CA CYS A 376 28.13 -6.34 6.21
C CYS A 376 29.59 -6.76 6.32
N GLY A 377 30.43 -6.47 5.33
CA GLY A 377 31.86 -6.75 5.35
C GLY A 377 32.60 -6.02 6.48
N VAL A 378 32.29 -4.73 6.70
CA VAL A 378 32.83 -3.94 7.80
C VAL A 378 32.37 -4.47 9.15
N TRP A 379 31.12 -4.89 9.29
CA TRP A 379 30.59 -5.48 10.53
C TRP A 379 31.24 -6.82 10.87
N ILE A 380 31.48 -7.65 9.86
CA ILE A 380 32.15 -8.96 10.00
C ILE A 380 33.66 -8.78 10.25
N SER A 381 34.23 -7.64 9.82
CA SER A 381 35.67 -7.36 9.96
C SER A 381 36.15 -7.42 11.42
N PRO A 382 37.37 -7.93 11.66
CA PRO A 382 37.98 -7.99 12.99
C PRO A 382 38.19 -6.62 13.66
N LEU A 383 38.01 -5.52 12.93
CA LEU A 383 38.09 -4.16 13.48
C LEU A 383 36.98 -3.84 14.52
N GLY A 384 35.88 -4.60 14.54
CA GLY A 384 34.77 -4.40 15.50
C GLY A 384 34.87 -5.25 16.77
N TYR A 385 36.03 -5.75 17.17
CA TYR A 385 36.19 -6.66 18.31
C TYR A 385 36.15 -5.93 19.67
N PRO A 386 35.28 -6.30 20.62
CA PRO A 386 35.60 -6.19 22.03
C PRO A 386 36.48 -7.38 22.44
N ARG A 387 37.61 -7.08 23.06
CA ARG A 387 38.61 -8.07 23.51
C ARG A 387 38.10 -8.96 24.65
N GLU A 388 38.69 -10.16 24.69
CA GLU A 388 39.02 -11.05 25.83
C GLU A 388 38.16 -12.27 26.18
N GLU A 389 36.83 -12.32 26.07
CA GLU A 389 36.09 -13.45 26.72
C GLU A 389 35.23 -14.36 25.83
N THR A 390 35.05 -14.09 24.53
CA THR A 390 34.25 -14.97 23.64
C THR A 390 35.13 -15.78 22.67
N PRO A 391 34.86 -17.10 22.47
CA PRO A 391 35.60 -17.89 21.51
C PRO A 391 35.45 -17.29 20.12
N ALA A 392 36.58 -16.92 19.50
CA ALA A 392 36.61 -16.06 18.33
C ALA A 392 35.77 -16.56 17.16
N LEU A 393 35.74 -17.88 16.98
CA LEU A 393 34.95 -18.53 15.94
C LEU A 393 33.44 -18.38 16.16
N ALA A 394 32.95 -18.54 17.39
CA ALA A 394 31.52 -18.44 17.69
C ALA A 394 30.99 -17.01 17.50
N ALA A 395 31.77 -16.02 17.95
CA ALA A 395 31.43 -14.61 17.75
C ALA A 395 31.43 -14.22 16.27
N TRP A 396 32.42 -14.70 15.50
CA TRP A 396 32.50 -14.46 14.06
C TRP A 396 31.33 -15.11 13.30
N LEU A 397 31.00 -16.37 13.59
CA LEU A 397 29.85 -17.07 13.02
C LEU A 397 28.54 -16.35 13.35
N ALA A 398 28.34 -15.90 14.59
CA ALA A 398 27.14 -15.15 14.98
C ALA A 398 27.00 -13.85 14.17
N ARG A 399 28.09 -13.12 13.90
CA ARG A 399 28.07 -11.92 13.06
C ARG A 399 27.73 -12.24 11.60
N ILE A 400 28.27 -13.32 11.05
CA ILE A 400 27.92 -13.78 9.69
C ILE A 400 26.43 -14.12 9.64
N LEU A 401 25.91 -14.88 10.60
CA LEU A 401 24.50 -15.24 10.66
C LEU A 401 23.61 -13.99 10.78
N LEU A 402 24.01 -13.01 11.58
CA LEU A 402 23.28 -11.75 11.70
C LEU A 402 23.31 -10.93 10.40
N ALA A 403 24.47 -10.84 9.75
CA ALA A 403 24.62 -10.18 8.45
C ALA A 403 23.80 -10.87 7.36
N LEU A 404 23.80 -12.21 7.32
CA LEU A 404 22.98 -12.99 6.41
C LEU A 404 21.48 -12.81 6.70
N ALA A 405 21.07 -12.88 7.96
CA ALA A 405 19.68 -12.63 8.35
C ALA A 405 19.23 -11.22 7.92
N PHE A 406 20.09 -10.21 8.12
CA PHE A 406 19.83 -8.84 7.69
C PHE A 406 19.71 -8.72 6.16
N LEU A 407 20.62 -9.35 5.40
CA LEU A 407 20.57 -9.40 3.94
C LEU A 407 19.30 -10.09 3.44
N ILE A 408 18.90 -11.21 4.05
CA ILE A 408 17.67 -11.94 3.72
C ILE A 408 16.45 -11.07 4.01
N VAL A 409 16.35 -10.47 5.20
CA VAL A 409 15.24 -9.58 5.56
C VAL A 409 15.15 -8.40 4.59
N ASN A 410 16.28 -7.78 4.26
CA ASN A 410 16.31 -6.69 3.29
C ASN A 410 15.85 -7.14 1.89
N ALA A 411 16.32 -8.30 1.41
CA ALA A 411 15.94 -8.87 0.12
C ALA A 411 14.48 -9.33 0.06
N VAL A 412 13.89 -9.69 1.20
CA VAL A 412 12.48 -10.11 1.30
C VAL A 412 11.57 -8.89 1.33
N LEU A 413 11.92 -7.86 2.10
CA LEU A 413 11.10 -6.64 2.23
C LEU A 413 11.12 -5.78 0.96
N TYR A 414 12.24 -5.78 0.21
CA TYR A 414 12.38 -5.03 -1.04
C TYR A 414 12.18 -5.91 -2.27
#